data_AF-B8I6B7-F1
#
_entry.id   AF-B8I6B7-F1
#
_cell.length_a   1.000
_cell.length_b   1.000
_cell.length_c   1.000
_cell.angle_alpha   90.00
_cell.angle_beta   90.00
_cell.angle_gamma   90.00
#
_symmetry.space_group_name_H-M   'P 1'
#
loop_
_entity.id
_entity.type
_entity.pdbx_description
1 polymer ?
#
loop_
_entity_poly.entity_id
_entity_poly.type
_entity_poly.pdbx_seq_one_letter_code
_entity_poly.pdbx_strand_id
1 'polypeptide(L)'
;MSSRWEDFEIDCTEYLNKKFGEYARFKLEGGSDSTVPDIKVTTKFGNIFYIDAKNSPAQCGQFVLLPDISSSTFIYSHQNTTRINNYAKQIMGHMNTQFDEFKEAGTAGKDIIMC
;
A
#
# COMPACT_ATOMS: atom_id res chain seq x y z
N MET A 1 -13.66 -7.80 19.90
CA MET A 1 -14.44 -7.65 18.66
C MET A 1 -13.42 -7.42 17.57
N SER A 2 -13.34 -8.32 16.59
CA SER A 2 -12.47 -8.16 15.43
C SER A 2 -12.99 -7.02 14.54
N SER A 3 -12.11 -6.37 13.80
CA SER A 3 -12.47 -5.30 12.88
C SER A 3 -12.95 -5.87 11.54
N ARG A 4 -13.82 -5.14 10.80
CA ARG A 4 -14.39 -5.66 9.53
C ARG A 4 -13.35 -5.99 8.45
N TRP A 5 -12.15 -5.42 8.52
CA TRP A 5 -11.06 -5.73 7.59
C TRP A 5 -10.29 -6.99 8.04
N GLU A 6 -10.09 -7.16 9.35
CA GLU A 6 -9.44 -8.34 9.94
C GLU A 6 -10.29 -9.60 9.72
N ASP A 7 -11.61 -9.52 9.90
CA ASP A 7 -12.54 -10.60 9.55
C ASP A 7 -12.45 -10.97 8.07
N PHE A 8 -12.29 -9.98 7.19
CA PHE A 8 -12.16 -10.21 5.75
C PHE A 8 -10.86 -10.93 5.38
N GLU A 9 -9.75 -10.60 6.04
CA GLU A 9 -8.46 -11.29 5.86
C GLU A 9 -8.51 -12.75 6.31
N ILE A 10 -9.21 -13.01 7.44
CA ILE A 10 -9.47 -14.35 7.94
C ILE A 10 -10.30 -15.13 6.91
N ASP A 11 -11.44 -14.58 6.47
CA ASP A 11 -12.34 -15.22 5.50
C ASP A 11 -11.60 -15.56 4.19
N CYS A 12 -10.76 -14.65 3.69
CA CYS A 12 -9.93 -14.87 2.50
C CYS A 12 -8.95 -16.03 2.72
N THR A 13 -8.27 -16.06 3.88
CA THR A 13 -7.31 -17.12 4.22
C THR A 13 -7.99 -18.49 4.33
N GLU A 14 -9.17 -18.54 4.95
CA GLU A 14 -9.95 -19.77 5.07
C GLU A 14 -10.43 -20.27 3.70
N TYR A 15 -10.94 -19.37 2.85
CA TYR A 15 -11.34 -19.71 1.49
C TYR A 15 -10.18 -20.29 0.68
N LEU A 16 -8.99 -19.67 0.73
CA LEU A 16 -7.81 -20.13 0.02
C LEU A 16 -7.35 -21.50 0.50
N ASN A 17 -7.30 -21.73 1.81
CA ASN A 17 -6.97 -23.06 2.36
C ASN A 17 -8.00 -24.12 1.96
N LYS A 18 -9.30 -23.80 2.01
CA LYS A 18 -10.36 -24.73 1.61
C LYS A 18 -10.31 -25.06 0.12
N LYS A 19 -10.01 -24.08 -0.75
CA LYS A 19 -10.08 -24.24 -2.20
C LYS A 19 -8.77 -24.77 -2.81
N PHE A 20 -7.63 -24.37 -2.25
CA PHE A 20 -6.30 -24.59 -2.83
C PHE A 20 -5.30 -25.23 -1.85
N GLY A 21 -5.75 -25.72 -0.70
CA GLY A 21 -4.91 -26.34 0.34
C GLY A 21 -4.08 -27.54 -0.13
N GLU A 22 -4.50 -28.22 -1.21
CA GLU A 22 -3.75 -29.31 -1.83
C GLU A 22 -2.47 -28.83 -2.56
N TYR A 23 -2.45 -27.55 -2.98
CA TYR A 23 -1.38 -26.96 -3.78
C TYR A 23 -0.45 -26.05 -2.96
N ALA A 24 -0.99 -25.41 -1.93
CA ALA A 24 -0.26 -24.47 -1.09
C ALA A 24 -0.88 -24.34 0.30
N ARG A 25 -0.07 -23.94 1.27
CA ARG A 25 -0.51 -23.52 2.59
C ARG A 25 -0.62 -22.00 2.62
N PHE A 26 -1.75 -21.50 3.11
CA PHE A 26 -2.02 -20.06 3.26
C PHE A 26 -2.06 -19.73 4.75
N LYS A 27 -1.22 -18.79 5.19
CA LYS A 27 -1.11 -18.40 6.60
C LYS A 27 -1.34 -16.90 6.70
N LEU A 28 -2.29 -16.51 7.56
CA LEU A 28 -2.53 -15.13 7.94
C LEU A 28 -1.29 -14.57 8.68
N GLU A 29 -0.82 -13.40 8.25
CA GLU A 29 0.26 -12.59 8.81
C GLU A 29 -0.18 -11.10 8.75
N GLY A 30 0.70 -10.14 9.05
CA GLY A 30 0.34 -8.71 8.92
C GLY A 30 -0.43 -8.14 10.10
N GLY A 31 -1.73 -8.44 10.20
CA GLY A 31 -2.62 -7.78 11.15
C GLY A 31 -2.48 -6.25 11.05
N SER A 32 -2.32 -5.57 12.18
CA SER A 32 -2.14 -4.11 12.19
C SER A 32 -0.75 -3.63 11.71
N ASP A 33 0.21 -4.53 11.45
CA ASP A 33 1.54 -4.17 10.96
C ASP A 33 1.56 -4.08 9.43
N SER A 34 1.36 -2.86 8.93
CA SER A 34 1.38 -2.54 7.49
C SER A 34 2.69 -2.87 6.75
N THR A 35 3.77 -3.24 7.47
CA THR A 35 5.05 -3.64 6.85
C THR A 35 5.12 -5.14 6.53
N VAL A 36 4.15 -5.92 7.03
CA VAL A 36 4.07 -7.37 6.81
C VAL A 36 2.83 -7.68 5.97
N PRO A 37 2.95 -8.45 4.88
CA PRO A 37 1.80 -8.78 4.04
C PRO A 37 0.75 -9.63 4.76
N ASP A 38 -0.50 -9.55 4.30
CA ASP A 38 -1.66 -10.13 5.00
C ASP A 38 -1.64 -11.66 4.98
N ILE A 39 -1.27 -12.29 3.85
CA ILE A 39 -1.29 -13.75 3.69
C ILE A 39 0.01 -14.24 3.09
N LYS A 40 0.74 -15.06 3.86
CA LYS A 40 1.90 -15.81 3.37
C LYS A 40 1.47 -17.10 2.71
N VAL A 41 1.93 -17.30 1.47
CA VAL A 41 1.69 -18.53 0.70
C VAL A 41 2.97 -19.35 0.66
N THR A 42 2.86 -20.63 1.02
CA THR A 42 3.94 -21.62 0.84
C THR A 42 3.41 -22.73 -0.07
N THR A 43 3.89 -22.77 -1.32
CA THR A 43 3.48 -23.81 -2.27
C THR A 43 4.06 -25.17 -1.87
N LYS A 44 3.45 -26.25 -2.35
CA LYS A 44 3.92 -27.63 -2.13
C LYS A 44 5.35 -27.87 -2.60
N PHE A 45 5.82 -27.11 -3.60
CA PHE A 45 7.17 -27.18 -4.14
C PHE A 45 8.16 -26.22 -3.45
N GLY A 46 7.73 -25.53 -2.39
CA GLY A 46 8.59 -24.68 -1.57
C GLY A 46 8.68 -23.21 -2.01
N ASN A 47 8.02 -22.80 -3.11
CA ASN A 47 7.95 -21.38 -3.48
C ASN A 47 7.14 -20.60 -2.43
N ILE A 48 7.64 -19.41 -2.09
CA ILE A 48 7.01 -18.49 -1.13
C ILE A 48 6.67 -17.18 -1.84
N PHE A 49 5.43 -16.73 -1.66
CA PHE A 49 4.97 -15.41 -2.07
C PHE A 49 3.88 -14.92 -1.12
N TYR A 50 3.40 -13.71 -1.35
CA TYR A 50 2.44 -13.05 -0.46
C TYR A 50 1.21 -12.57 -1.23
N ILE A 51 0.09 -12.50 -0.53
CA ILE A 51 -1.18 -11.97 -1.01
C ILE A 51 -1.61 -10.90 -0.01
N ASP A 52 -1.93 -9.71 -0.51
CA ASP A 52 -2.63 -8.68 0.26
C ASP A 52 -4.13 -8.81 -0.01
N ALA A 53 -4.94 -8.89 1.04
CA ALA A 53 -6.39 -8.91 0.96
C ALA A 53 -6.94 -7.49 1.11
N LYS A 54 -7.79 -7.06 0.17
CA LYS A 54 -8.38 -5.71 0.18
C LYS A 54 -9.89 -5.78 0.21
N ASN A 55 -10.48 -5.29 1.30
CA ASN A 55 -11.93 -5.16 1.43
C ASN A 55 -12.39 -3.83 0.79
N SER A 56 -13.07 -3.90 -0.35
CA SER A 56 -13.44 -2.70 -1.10
C SER A 56 -14.52 -1.86 -0.39
N PRO A 57 -14.38 -0.51 -0.35
CA PRO A 57 -13.26 0.29 -0.85
C PRO A 57 -12.06 0.28 0.13
N ALA A 58 -10.83 0.22 -0.42
CA ALA A 58 -9.59 0.20 0.37
C ALA A 58 -8.53 1.14 -0.21
N GLN A 59 -7.65 1.66 0.66
CA GLN A 59 -6.40 2.29 0.25
C GLN A 59 -5.37 1.24 -0.19
N CYS A 60 -4.47 1.61 -1.11
CA CYS A 60 -3.50 0.69 -1.71
C CYS A 60 -2.08 1.29 -1.74
N GLY A 61 -1.54 1.53 -0.55
CA GLY A 61 -0.21 2.07 -0.36
C GLY A 61 -0.17 3.60 -0.26
N GLN A 62 0.97 4.10 0.19
CA GLN A 62 1.25 5.53 0.36
C GLN A 62 2.76 5.80 0.30
N PHE A 63 3.13 7.05 0.07
CA PHE A 63 4.48 7.56 0.31
C PHE A 63 4.38 9.02 0.77
N VAL A 64 5.34 9.44 1.59
CA VAL A 64 5.41 10.78 2.16
C VAL A 64 6.31 11.67 1.31
N LEU A 65 5.81 12.87 1.00
CA LEU A 65 6.56 13.94 0.38
C LEU A 65 6.73 15.10 1.36
N LEU A 66 7.87 15.77 1.30
CA LEU A 66 8.17 16.95 2.10
C LEU A 66 8.25 18.17 1.16
N PRO A 67 7.48 19.24 1.38
CA PRO A 67 7.57 20.44 0.56
C PRO A 67 8.89 21.17 0.81
N ASP A 68 9.63 21.47 -0.25
CA ASP A 68 10.77 22.38 -0.23
C ASP A 68 10.37 23.72 -0.83
N ILE A 69 10.10 24.69 0.06
CA ILE A 69 9.67 26.04 -0.30
C ILE A 69 10.73 26.76 -1.15
N SER A 70 12.02 26.46 -0.93
CA SER A 70 13.12 27.18 -1.59
C SER A 70 13.22 26.84 -3.08
N SER A 71 12.97 25.59 -3.44
CA SER A 71 12.97 25.12 -4.83
C SER A 71 11.57 25.04 -5.44
N SER A 72 10.52 25.23 -4.63
CA SER A 72 9.12 24.98 -5.01
C SER A 72 8.92 23.57 -5.57
N THR A 73 9.52 22.59 -4.90
CA THR A 73 9.39 21.17 -5.25
C THR A 73 9.09 20.30 -4.04
N PHE A 74 8.63 19.08 -4.31
CA PHE A 74 8.46 18.04 -3.30
C PHE A 74 9.67 17.11 -3.26
N ILE A 75 10.15 16.83 -2.05
CA ILE A 75 11.22 15.89 -1.77
C ILE A 75 10.61 14.57 -1.29
N TYR A 76 11.08 13.45 -1.84
CA TYR A 76 10.69 12.13 -1.37
C TYR A 76 11.27 11.86 0.01
N SER A 77 10.42 11.59 1.01
CA SER A 77 10.89 11.39 2.39
C SER A 77 11.85 10.21 2.49
N HIS A 78 12.98 10.42 3.18
CA HIS A 78 13.94 9.37 3.48
C HIS A 78 13.40 8.33 4.49
N GLN A 79 12.27 8.63 5.15
CA GLN A 79 11.60 7.74 6.09
C GLN A 79 10.56 6.83 5.41
N ASN A 80 10.34 6.98 4.10
CA ASN A 80 9.51 6.05 3.36
C ASN A 80 10.14 4.65 3.37
N THR A 81 9.31 3.63 3.58
CA THR A 81 9.74 2.23 3.56
C THR A 81 10.07 1.73 2.15
N THR A 82 9.54 2.41 1.12
CA THR A 82 9.74 2.07 -0.29
C THR A 82 10.72 3.02 -0.96
N ARG A 83 11.51 2.49 -1.90
CA ARG A 83 12.40 3.31 -2.73
C ARG A 83 11.60 4.07 -3.78
N ILE A 84 12.02 5.30 -4.06
CA ILE A 84 11.45 6.09 -5.15
C ILE A 84 11.56 5.34 -6.49
N ASN A 85 10.47 5.27 -7.22
CA ASN A 85 10.39 4.65 -8.56
C ASN A 85 9.96 5.67 -9.63
N ASN A 86 9.89 5.25 -10.89
CA ASN A 86 9.56 6.15 -11.99
C ASN A 86 8.14 6.72 -11.91
N TYR A 87 7.19 5.97 -11.37
CA TYR A 87 5.80 6.42 -11.21
C TYR A 87 5.69 7.47 -10.09
N ALA A 88 6.37 7.26 -8.96
CA ALA A 88 6.47 8.27 -7.90
C ALA A 88 7.08 9.57 -8.42
N LYS A 89 8.12 9.48 -9.26
CA LYS A 89 8.71 10.67 -9.91
C LYS A 89 7.73 11.39 -10.83
N GLN A 90 6.86 10.68 -11.56
CA GLN A 90 5.84 11.30 -12.40
C GLN A 90 4.78 12.03 -11.56
N ILE A 91 4.32 11.40 -10.48
CA ILE A 91 3.39 12.03 -9.53
C ILE A 91 4.01 13.30 -8.93
N MET A 92 5.25 13.20 -8.43
CA MET A 92 5.99 14.34 -7.90
C MET A 92 6.19 15.43 -8.96
N GLY A 93 6.52 15.05 -10.20
CA GLY A 93 6.68 15.98 -11.31
C GLY A 93 5.41 16.77 -11.58
N HIS A 94 4.26 16.10 -11.62
CA HIS A 94 2.96 16.75 -11.76
C HIS A 94 2.66 17.69 -10.58
N MET A 95 2.83 17.22 -9.34
CA MET A 95 2.63 18.05 -8.15
C MET A 95 3.55 19.29 -8.13
N ASN A 96 4.80 19.16 -8.60
CA ASN A 96 5.74 20.28 -8.70
C ASN A 96 5.28 21.35 -9.72
N THR A 97 4.59 20.96 -10.80
CA THR A 97 4.03 21.96 -11.75
C THR A 97 2.91 22.82 -11.14
N GLN A 98 2.31 22.34 -10.06
CA GLN A 98 1.23 23.02 -9.31
C GLN A 98 1.60 23.13 -7.83
N PHE A 99 2.87 23.41 -7.52
CA PHE A 99 3.41 23.35 -6.15
C PHE A 99 2.56 24.10 -5.11
N ASP A 100 2.14 25.33 -5.43
CA ASP A 100 1.33 26.16 -4.53
C ASP A 100 -0.03 25.54 -4.19
N GLU A 101 -0.57 24.70 -5.07
CA GLU A 101 -1.84 23.99 -4.85
C GLU A 101 -1.71 22.81 -3.90
N PHE A 102 -0.52 22.23 -3.77
CA PHE A 102 -0.27 21.00 -3.02
C PHE A 102 0.58 21.22 -1.75
N LYS A 103 1.31 22.34 -1.64
CA LYS A 103 2.27 22.57 -0.54
C LYS A 103 1.59 22.65 0.84
N GLU A 104 0.36 23.13 0.89
CA GLU A 104 -0.44 23.24 2.12
C GLU A 104 -1.29 21.97 2.30
N ALA A 105 -0.71 20.95 2.94
CA ALA A 105 -1.41 19.70 3.20
C ALA A 105 -2.50 19.88 4.29
N GLY A 106 -3.78 19.86 3.89
CA GLY A 106 -4.94 19.81 4.78
C GLY A 106 -5.48 18.39 4.99
N THR A 107 -6.38 18.20 5.97
CA THR A 107 -7.00 16.90 6.27
C THR A 107 -7.97 16.39 5.21
N ALA A 108 -8.52 17.27 4.37
CA ALA A 108 -9.40 16.90 3.27
C ALA A 108 -8.65 16.22 2.11
N GLY A 109 -7.34 16.42 2.01
CA GLY A 109 -6.55 16.02 0.85
C GLY A 109 -6.89 16.80 -0.42
N LYS A 110 -6.14 16.53 -1.49
CA LYS A 110 -6.38 17.07 -2.82
C LYS A 110 -6.12 15.98 -3.85
N ASP A 111 -7.05 15.79 -4.76
CA ASP A 111 -6.92 14.82 -5.83
C ASP A 111 -5.82 15.21 -6.81
N ILE A 112 -5.06 14.20 -7.24
CA ILE A 112 -4.03 14.34 -8.27
C ILE A 112 -4.65 13.84 -9.58
N ILE A 113 -4.94 14.77 -10.49
CA ILE A 113 -5.56 14.47 -11.79
C ILE A 113 -4.47 14.54 -12.86
N MET A 114 -3.86 13.39 -13.16
CA MET A 114 -2.87 13.25 -14.23
C MET A 114 -3.59 12.98 -15.56
N CYS A 115 -3.52 13.91 -16.51
CA CYS A 115 -4.07 13.78 -17.86
C CYS A 115 -3.05 13.33 -18.90
#